data_AF-A0A6G1RJP7-F1
#
_entry.id   AF-A0A6G1RJP7-F1
#
_cell.length_a   1.000
_cell.length_b   1.000
_cell.length_c   1.000
_cell.angle_alpha   90.00
_cell.angle_beta   90.00
_cell.angle_gamma   90.00
#
_symmetry.space_group_name_H-M   'P 1'
#
loop_
_entity.id
_entity.type
_entity.pdbx_description
1 polymer ?
#
loop_
_entity_poly.entity_id
_entity_poly.type
_entity_poly.pdbx_seq_one_letter_code
_entity_poly.pdbx_strand_id
1 'polypeptide(L)'
;RRFGRALPADMAPRQEGRLVLLAGCWVLGAALRVFGKDENMVQLPGGRFQVGSSSVEKMNEEGPAREVTVKPFAVDKYPVTNRDFREFVREKKYKTEAEAFGWSFVFEDFVSEELKKKVTQKLESAPWWLPIEKAFWRQPSGPGSSIKDRLDYPVLHVSWNDAQAFCAWKGKRLLAEEEWEFAARGGLEQRVYPWGNKFLVNRTNLWQVRSLKIIPSHLAVLLTFNRECVWLPEQAAWSWE
;
A
#
# COMPACT_ATOMS: atom_id res chain seq x y z
N ARG A 1 48.27 50.96 -27.09
CA ARG A 1 49.64 50.53 -26.70
C ARG A 1 50.05 51.38 -25.49
N ARG A 2 50.54 50.77 -24.38
CA ARG A 2 50.92 51.42 -23.09
C ARG A 2 49.70 52.08 -22.37
N PHE A 3 49.41 51.88 -21.08
CA PHE A 3 50.18 51.92 -19.82
C PHE A 3 50.60 53.33 -19.38
N GLY A 4 50.11 53.76 -18.20
CA GLY A 4 50.47 55.00 -17.50
C GLY A 4 49.49 55.34 -16.37
N ARG A 5 49.85 55.08 -15.10
CA ARG A 5 49.07 55.42 -13.90
C ARG A 5 49.37 56.85 -13.41
N ALA A 6 48.44 57.50 -12.71
CA ALA A 6 48.73 58.54 -11.71
C ALA A 6 47.63 58.63 -10.62
N LEU A 7 48.06 58.59 -9.35
CA LEU A 7 47.36 58.83 -8.06
C LEU A 7 48.46 59.10 -7.00
N PRO A 8 48.20 59.64 -5.78
CA PRO A 8 46.91 60.01 -5.15
C PRO A 8 46.60 61.52 -5.38
N ALA A 9 46.22 62.45 -4.48
CA ALA A 9 46.05 62.56 -3.01
C ALA A 9 45.22 63.84 -2.69
N ASP A 10 44.75 64.21 -1.47
CA ASP A 10 44.80 63.61 -0.12
C ASP A 10 43.63 64.19 0.76
N MET A 11 43.78 64.20 2.10
CA MET A 11 43.02 64.93 3.14
C MET A 11 41.57 64.48 3.47
N ALA A 12 41.49 63.58 4.44
CA ALA A 12 40.38 63.42 5.39
C ALA A 12 40.58 64.39 6.61
N PRO A 13 39.79 64.36 7.72
CA PRO A 13 38.60 63.56 8.01
C PRO A 13 37.43 64.35 8.67
N ARG A 14 36.31 63.65 8.93
CA ARG A 14 35.56 63.79 10.19
C ARG A 14 34.91 62.45 10.56
N GLN A 15 34.98 62.10 11.84
CA GLN A 15 34.21 60.99 12.42
C GLN A 15 33.03 61.54 13.21
N GLU A 16 31.93 60.80 13.26
CA GLU A 16 31.26 60.34 14.49
C GLU A 16 30.07 59.43 14.13
N GLY A 17 29.57 58.64 15.08
CA GLY A 17 28.42 57.74 14.86
C GLY A 17 28.72 56.24 14.96
N ARG A 18 29.17 55.77 16.14
CA ARG A 18 29.10 54.33 16.46
C ARG A 18 27.64 53.93 16.68
N LEU A 19 27.15 52.92 15.94
CA LEU A 19 26.08 52.06 16.43
C LEU A 19 26.42 50.60 16.13
N VAL A 20 26.80 49.86 17.18
CA VAL A 20 27.00 48.41 17.11
C VAL A 20 25.73 47.73 17.59
N LEU A 21 25.02 47.07 16.68
CA LEU A 21 23.96 46.11 17.02
C LEU A 21 24.23 44.78 16.32
N LEU A 22 24.84 43.86 17.07
CA LEU A 22 24.93 42.46 16.70
C LEU A 22 23.57 41.80 17.01
N ALA A 23 22.77 41.57 15.98
CA ALA A 23 21.57 40.76 16.05
C ALA A 23 21.63 39.68 14.96
N GLY A 24 22.03 38.47 15.33
CA GLY A 24 22.21 37.37 14.40
C GLY A 24 20.89 36.84 13.86
N CYS A 25 20.45 37.33 12.70
CA CYS A 25 19.29 36.79 12.01
C CYS A 25 19.67 35.49 11.28
N TRP A 26 19.89 34.42 12.05
CA TRP A 26 19.81 33.05 11.55
C TRP A 26 18.35 32.77 11.18
N VAL A 27 17.92 33.29 10.03
CA VAL A 27 16.73 32.79 9.36
C VAL A 27 17.03 31.35 9.01
N LEU A 28 16.52 30.45 9.84
CA LEU A 28 16.36 29.04 9.49
C LEU A 28 15.52 29.02 8.22
N GLY A 29 16.21 28.92 7.08
CA GLY A 29 15.65 28.51 5.81
C GLY A 29 15.19 27.07 5.94
N ALA A 30 14.11 26.87 6.70
CA ALA A 30 13.35 25.65 6.72
C ALA A 30 12.98 25.39 5.27
N ALA A 31 13.67 24.43 4.65
CA ALA A 31 13.42 24.02 3.29
C ALA A 31 12.03 23.37 3.28
N LEU A 32 11.00 24.22 3.11
CA LEU A 32 9.63 23.82 2.94
C LEU A 32 9.62 23.00 1.66
N ARG A 33 9.76 21.68 1.81
CA ARG A 33 9.65 20.73 0.71
C ARG A 33 8.26 20.93 0.17
N VAL A 34 8.17 21.64 -0.96
CA VAL A 34 6.97 21.70 -1.78
C VAL A 34 6.82 20.29 -2.32
N PHE A 35 6.13 19.45 -1.54
CA PHE A 35 5.70 18.14 -1.98
C PHE A 35 4.87 18.36 -3.23
N GLY A 36 5.43 17.97 -4.38
CA GLY A 36 4.72 18.04 -5.64
C GLY A 36 3.38 17.33 -5.47
N LYS A 37 2.31 17.97 -5.92
CA LYS A 37 0.95 17.46 -5.78
C LYS A 37 0.83 16.14 -6.56
N ASP A 38 1.05 15.02 -5.89
CA ASP A 38 0.85 13.69 -6.46
C ASP A 38 -0.64 13.56 -6.81
N GLU A 39 -0.95 13.61 -8.10
CA GLU A 39 -2.32 13.58 -8.58
C GLU A 39 -3.00 12.22 -8.37
N ASN A 40 -2.23 11.18 -8.02
CA ASN A 40 -2.75 9.89 -7.60
C ASN A 40 -3.10 9.83 -6.10
N MET A 41 -2.80 10.87 -5.32
CA MET A 41 -3.18 10.96 -3.91
C MET A 41 -4.45 11.78 -3.67
N VAL A 42 -5.12 11.53 -2.55
CA VAL A 42 -6.13 12.40 -1.94
C VAL A 42 -5.60 12.87 -0.59
N GLN A 43 -5.70 14.18 -0.34
CA GLN A 43 -5.46 14.76 0.97
C GLN A 43 -6.76 14.67 1.78
N LEU A 44 -6.71 13.99 2.93
CA LEU A 44 -7.83 13.85 3.84
C LEU A 44 -7.58 14.72 5.09
N PRO A 45 -8.59 15.48 5.57
CA PRO A 45 -8.43 16.40 6.70
C PRO A 45 -8.25 15.67 8.04
N GLY A 46 -8.39 14.34 8.08
CA GLY A 46 -8.54 13.58 9.31
C GLY A 46 -9.86 13.92 10.03
N GLY A 47 -9.92 13.62 11.32
CA GLY A 47 -11.11 13.86 12.14
C GLY A 47 -11.36 12.74 13.16
N ARG A 48 -12.52 12.81 13.81
CA ARG A 48 -13.02 11.75 14.71
C ARG A 48 -14.02 10.88 13.96
N PHE A 49 -13.95 9.56 14.17
CA PHE A 49 -14.91 8.61 13.63
C PHE A 49 -14.97 7.34 14.49
N GLN A 50 -15.96 6.48 14.22
CA GLN A 50 -16.12 5.18 14.87
C GLN A 50 -15.48 4.07 14.02
N VAL A 51 -14.40 3.50 14.53
CA VAL A 51 -13.68 2.32 13.99
C VAL A 51 -14.45 1.04 14.31
N GLY A 52 -14.37 0.03 13.44
CA GLY A 52 -14.99 -1.28 13.67
C GLY A 52 -16.52 -1.27 13.61
N SER A 53 -17.15 -2.23 14.28
CA SER A 53 -18.61 -2.44 14.27
C SER A 53 -19.19 -2.69 15.67
N SER A 54 -20.42 -2.20 15.88
CA SER A 54 -21.25 -2.52 17.05
C SER A 54 -22.24 -3.67 16.79
N SER A 55 -22.17 -4.34 15.64
CA SER A 55 -23.05 -5.47 15.32
C SER A 55 -22.58 -6.75 16.04
N VAL A 56 -23.47 -7.36 16.83
CA VAL A 56 -23.20 -8.60 17.61
C VAL A 56 -22.56 -9.70 16.74
N GLU A 57 -23.04 -9.87 15.51
CA GLU A 57 -22.56 -10.86 14.53
C GLU A 57 -21.07 -10.73 14.16
N LYS A 58 -20.47 -9.55 14.34
CA LYS A 58 -19.06 -9.25 14.03
C LYS A 58 -18.23 -8.93 15.28
N MET A 59 -18.79 -9.04 16.48
CA MET A 59 -18.17 -8.48 17.69
C MET A 59 -16.88 -9.20 18.12
N ASN A 60 -16.64 -10.42 17.63
CA ASN A 60 -15.41 -11.18 17.87
C ASN A 60 -14.30 -10.90 16.85
N GLU A 61 -14.58 -10.17 15.75
CA GLU A 61 -13.68 -9.99 14.60
C GLU A 61 -13.43 -8.51 14.28
N GLU A 62 -14.45 -7.65 14.41
CA GLU A 62 -14.41 -6.21 14.08
C GLU A 62 -14.92 -5.33 15.24
N GLY A 63 -15.08 -5.89 16.45
CA GLY A 63 -15.69 -5.22 17.59
C GLY A 63 -14.78 -5.10 18.81
N PRO A 64 -15.17 -4.26 19.81
CA PRO A 64 -16.30 -3.33 19.78
C PRO A 64 -15.98 -2.05 18.98
N ALA A 65 -17.01 -1.36 18.50
CA ALA A 65 -16.84 -0.05 17.89
C ALA A 65 -16.18 0.96 18.85
N ARG A 66 -15.15 1.68 18.39
CA ARG A 66 -14.37 2.64 19.19
C ARG A 66 -14.22 3.99 18.49
N GLU A 67 -14.35 5.10 19.24
CA GLU A 67 -14.05 6.42 18.69
C GLU A 67 -12.53 6.61 18.57
N VAL A 68 -12.07 6.97 17.37
CA VAL A 68 -10.65 7.23 17.08
C VAL A 68 -10.50 8.58 16.39
N THR A 69 -9.41 9.28 16.70
CA THR A 69 -9.01 10.52 16.03
C THR A 69 -7.83 10.26 15.11
N VAL A 70 -8.01 10.42 13.79
CA VAL A 70 -6.91 10.44 12.82
C VAL A 70 -6.51 11.88 12.49
N LYS A 71 -5.20 12.12 12.33
CA LYS A 71 -4.64 13.42 11.92
C LYS A 71 -4.86 13.64 10.40
N PRO A 72 -4.67 14.87 9.87
CA PRO A 72 -4.64 15.07 8.42
C PRO A 72 -3.55 14.21 7.76
N PHE A 73 -3.86 13.53 6.66
CA PHE A 73 -2.96 12.62 5.96
C PHE A 73 -3.27 12.53 4.47
N ALA A 74 -2.39 11.88 3.71
CA ALA A 74 -2.58 11.62 2.29
C ALA A 74 -2.62 10.11 2.02
N VAL A 75 -3.51 9.69 1.11
CA VAL A 75 -3.70 8.29 0.70
C VAL A 75 -3.71 8.16 -0.83
N ASP A 76 -3.15 7.07 -1.36
CA ASP A 76 -3.18 6.75 -2.79
C ASP A 76 -4.59 6.30 -3.20
N LYS A 77 -5.10 6.81 -4.33
CA LYS A 77 -6.44 6.49 -4.89
C LYS A 77 -6.59 5.04 -5.33
N TYR A 78 -5.47 4.37 -5.57
CA TYR A 78 -5.38 3.05 -6.17
C TYR A 78 -4.30 2.22 -5.44
N PRO A 79 -4.43 0.89 -5.38
CA PRO A 79 -3.33 0.03 -4.95
C PRO A 79 -2.09 0.20 -5.85
N VAL A 80 -0.90 0.01 -5.27
CA VAL A 80 0.37 0.04 -6.01
C VAL A 80 0.32 -0.98 -7.16
N THR A 81 0.59 -0.52 -8.39
CA THR A 81 0.46 -1.38 -9.57
C THR A 81 1.73 -2.17 -9.89
N ASN A 82 1.59 -3.21 -10.70
CA ASN A 82 2.71 -3.93 -11.31
C ASN A 82 3.63 -3.02 -12.15
N ARG A 83 3.12 -1.87 -12.65
CA ARG A 83 3.89 -0.83 -13.35
C ARG A 83 4.79 -0.07 -12.38
N ASP A 84 4.23 0.42 -11.27
CA ASP A 84 4.94 1.20 -10.26
C ASP A 84 6.02 0.37 -9.56
N PHE A 85 5.66 -0.85 -9.13
CA PHE A 85 6.60 -1.74 -8.44
C PHE A 85 7.74 -2.19 -9.37
N ARG A 86 7.49 -2.30 -10.66
CA ARG A 86 8.53 -2.54 -11.67
C ARG A 86 9.50 -1.35 -11.82
N GLU A 87 9.07 -0.12 -11.58
CA GLU A 87 9.98 1.04 -11.55
C GLU A 87 10.88 1.00 -10.32
N PHE A 88 10.30 0.75 -9.14
CA PHE A 88 11.02 0.55 -7.87
C PHE A 88 12.14 -0.49 -8.01
N VAL A 89 11.80 -1.70 -8.48
CA VAL A 89 12.76 -2.79 -8.68
C VAL A 89 13.78 -2.46 -9.77
N ARG A 90 13.39 -1.75 -10.85
CA ARG A 90 14.33 -1.32 -11.90
C ARG A 90 15.37 -0.32 -11.40
N GLU A 91 14.97 0.63 -10.55
CA GLU A 91 15.87 1.63 -9.99
C GLU A 91 16.75 1.03 -8.90
N LYS A 92 16.14 0.44 -7.85
CA LYS A 92 16.85 -0.01 -6.64
C LYS A 92 17.50 -1.38 -6.76
N LYS A 93 17.22 -2.14 -7.83
CA LYS A 93 17.55 -3.57 -7.95
C LYS A 93 17.00 -4.42 -6.80
N TYR A 94 15.86 -3.96 -6.24
CA TYR A 94 15.22 -4.59 -5.10
C TYR A 94 14.77 -6.01 -5.45
N LYS A 95 14.88 -6.91 -4.48
CA LYS A 95 14.51 -8.33 -4.59
C LYS A 95 13.51 -8.60 -3.48
N THR A 96 12.32 -9.09 -3.80
CA THR A 96 11.28 -9.26 -2.78
C THR A 96 11.55 -10.42 -1.84
N GLU A 97 10.86 -10.45 -0.70
CA GLU A 97 10.95 -11.60 0.22
C GLU A 97 10.48 -12.90 -0.44
N ALA A 98 9.47 -12.87 -1.33
CA ALA A 98 9.09 -14.03 -2.15
C ALA A 98 10.22 -14.49 -3.10
N GLU A 99 10.96 -13.54 -3.69
CA GLU A 99 12.17 -13.87 -4.47
C GLU A 99 13.33 -14.39 -3.57
N ALA A 100 13.36 -14.02 -2.29
CA ALA A 100 14.38 -14.43 -1.31
C ALA A 100 14.12 -15.84 -0.75
N PHE A 101 12.90 -16.14 -0.30
CA PHE A 101 12.46 -17.47 0.07
C PHE A 101 12.38 -18.43 -1.12
N GLY A 102 12.18 -17.88 -2.33
CA GLY A 102 12.13 -18.64 -3.58
C GLY A 102 10.77 -19.26 -3.90
N TRP A 103 9.73 -18.91 -3.15
CA TRP A 103 8.35 -19.38 -3.34
C TRP A 103 7.34 -18.36 -2.81
N SER A 104 6.07 -18.52 -3.19
CA SER A 104 4.93 -17.79 -2.61
C SER A 104 3.64 -18.61 -2.74
N PHE A 105 2.61 -18.27 -1.99
CA PHE A 105 1.29 -18.89 -2.13
C PHE A 105 0.59 -18.43 -3.41
N VAL A 106 0.01 -19.38 -4.14
CA VAL A 106 -0.84 -19.15 -5.33
C VAL A 106 -2.14 -19.93 -5.15
N PHE A 107 -3.27 -19.32 -5.55
CA PHE A 107 -4.57 -19.97 -5.50
C PHE A 107 -4.67 -21.09 -6.55
N GLU A 108 -5.19 -22.26 -6.17
CA GLU A 108 -4.97 -23.49 -6.94
C GLU A 108 -5.51 -23.47 -8.38
N ASP A 109 -6.60 -22.78 -8.68
CA ASP A 109 -7.10 -22.62 -10.07
C ASP A 109 -6.13 -21.90 -11.01
N PHE A 110 -5.22 -21.08 -10.49
CA PHE A 110 -4.22 -20.37 -11.29
C PHE A 110 -2.92 -21.17 -11.45
N VAL A 111 -2.78 -22.31 -10.77
CA VAL A 111 -1.61 -23.20 -10.84
C VAL A 111 -1.85 -24.27 -11.91
N SER A 112 -0.86 -24.51 -12.78
CA SER A 112 -0.98 -25.58 -13.79
C SER A 112 -0.90 -26.98 -13.15
N GLU A 113 -1.50 -27.98 -13.78
CA GLU A 113 -1.54 -29.36 -13.26
C GLU A 113 -0.14 -29.99 -13.13
N GLU A 114 0.85 -29.52 -13.91
CA GLU A 114 2.26 -29.92 -13.82
C GLU A 114 2.97 -29.32 -12.61
N LEU A 115 2.50 -28.17 -12.12
CA LEU A 115 2.98 -27.54 -10.89
C LEU A 115 2.26 -28.12 -9.67
N LYS A 116 0.93 -28.31 -9.72
CA LYS A 116 0.15 -28.95 -8.63
C LYS A 116 0.73 -30.30 -8.20
N LYS A 117 1.13 -31.13 -9.16
CA LYS A 117 1.75 -32.46 -8.92
C LYS A 117 3.09 -32.42 -8.17
N LYS A 118 3.71 -31.25 -7.98
CA LYS A 118 4.96 -31.05 -7.24
C LYS A 118 4.75 -30.48 -5.84
N VAL A 119 3.52 -30.07 -5.50
CA VAL A 119 3.19 -29.47 -4.21
C VAL A 119 3.05 -30.58 -3.16
N THR A 120 4.06 -30.73 -2.31
CA THR A 120 4.10 -31.72 -1.22
C THR A 120 3.46 -31.24 0.07
N GLN A 121 3.31 -29.93 0.25
CA GLN A 121 2.76 -29.29 1.44
C GLN A 121 1.52 -28.47 1.07
N LYS A 122 0.44 -28.63 1.85
CA LYS A 122 -0.77 -27.79 1.78
C LYS A 122 -1.08 -27.29 3.19
N LEU A 123 -1.61 -26.07 3.30
CA LEU A 123 -2.08 -25.54 4.59
C LEU A 123 -3.44 -26.17 4.92
N GLU A 124 -3.56 -26.88 6.05
CA GLU A 124 -4.78 -27.63 6.40
C GLU A 124 -6.01 -26.72 6.55
N SER A 125 -5.83 -25.51 7.09
CA SER A 125 -6.90 -24.51 7.23
C SER A 125 -7.30 -23.83 5.92
N ALA A 126 -6.49 -23.92 4.86
CA ALA A 126 -6.77 -23.30 3.56
C ALA A 126 -6.12 -24.06 2.38
N PRO A 127 -6.55 -25.31 2.10
CA PRO A 127 -5.86 -26.23 1.17
C PRO A 127 -5.89 -25.80 -0.31
N TRP A 128 -6.63 -24.75 -0.63
CA TRP A 128 -6.69 -24.08 -1.94
C TRP A 128 -5.54 -23.09 -2.18
N TRP A 129 -4.74 -22.76 -1.17
CA TRP A 129 -3.49 -22.01 -1.32
C TRP A 129 -2.30 -22.96 -1.40
N LEU A 130 -1.61 -22.95 -2.53
CA LEU A 130 -0.47 -23.83 -2.80
C LEU A 130 0.84 -23.06 -2.70
N PRO A 131 1.86 -23.55 -1.96
CA PRO A 131 3.20 -22.97 -1.98
C PRO A 131 3.89 -23.32 -3.32
N ILE A 132 4.04 -22.32 -4.19
CA ILE A 132 4.61 -22.51 -5.54
C ILE A 132 6.02 -21.92 -5.60
N GLU A 133 7.01 -22.77 -5.87
CA GLU A 133 8.37 -22.34 -6.22
C GLU A 133 8.34 -21.29 -7.33
N LYS A 134 9.10 -20.20 -7.14
CA LYS A 134 9.28 -19.11 -8.11
C LYS A 134 7.94 -18.44 -8.51
N ALA A 135 6.92 -18.51 -7.65
CA ALA A 135 5.84 -17.53 -7.63
C ALA A 135 6.31 -16.27 -6.91
N PHE A 136 6.23 -15.12 -7.59
CA PHE A 136 6.60 -13.80 -7.08
C PHE A 136 5.98 -12.73 -7.97
N TRP A 137 6.19 -11.44 -7.65
CA TRP A 137 5.46 -10.32 -8.27
C TRP A 137 5.53 -10.24 -9.81
N ARG A 138 6.56 -10.79 -10.48
CA ARG A 138 6.62 -10.86 -11.97
C ARG A 138 5.99 -12.10 -12.57
N GLN A 139 5.79 -13.14 -11.76
CA GLN A 139 5.29 -14.46 -12.12
C GLN A 139 4.23 -14.88 -11.08
N PRO A 140 3.05 -14.23 -11.06
CA PRO A 140 2.07 -14.37 -9.98
C PRO A 140 1.33 -15.73 -9.95
N SER A 141 1.58 -16.59 -10.94
CA SER A 141 1.10 -17.97 -10.96
C SER A 141 2.26 -18.98 -11.05
N GLY A 142 3.47 -18.55 -10.67
CA GLY A 142 4.69 -19.36 -10.79
C GLY A 142 5.28 -19.41 -12.20
N PRO A 143 6.24 -20.31 -12.45
CA PRO A 143 7.00 -20.42 -13.69
C PRO A 143 6.13 -20.44 -14.96
N GLY A 144 6.45 -19.56 -15.90
CA GLY A 144 5.72 -19.39 -17.17
C GLY A 144 4.65 -18.30 -17.14
N SER A 145 4.17 -17.89 -15.96
CA SER A 145 3.26 -16.75 -15.82
C SER A 145 3.98 -15.39 -15.99
N SER A 146 3.22 -14.31 -16.14
CA SER A 146 3.74 -12.99 -16.51
C SER A 146 2.78 -11.86 -16.15
N ILE A 147 3.31 -10.65 -15.92
CA ILE A 147 2.55 -9.41 -15.70
C ILE A 147 2.43 -8.50 -16.95
N LYS A 148 2.86 -8.95 -18.15
CA LYS A 148 2.91 -8.12 -19.38
C LYS A 148 1.56 -7.48 -19.75
N ASP A 149 0.49 -8.22 -19.58
CA ASP A 149 -0.92 -7.89 -19.81
C ASP A 149 -1.60 -7.24 -18.59
N ARG A 150 -0.92 -7.21 -17.43
CA ARG A 150 -1.47 -6.88 -16.10
C ARG A 150 -0.71 -5.74 -15.41
N LEU A 151 -0.09 -4.85 -16.19
CA LEU A 151 0.76 -3.79 -15.65
C LEU A 151 0.01 -2.81 -14.73
N ASP A 152 -1.26 -2.56 -15.00
CA ASP A 152 -2.10 -1.63 -14.22
C ASP A 152 -2.96 -2.34 -13.16
N TYR A 153 -2.77 -3.65 -12.98
CA TYR A 153 -3.33 -4.41 -11.87
C TYR A 153 -2.47 -4.18 -10.61
N PRO A 154 -3.04 -4.36 -9.39
CA PRO A 154 -2.25 -4.38 -8.16
C PRO A 154 -1.08 -5.36 -8.22
N VAL A 155 0.04 -4.98 -7.60
CA VAL A 155 1.18 -5.89 -7.42
C VAL A 155 0.84 -6.98 -6.39
N LEU A 156 1.28 -8.20 -6.66
CA LEU A 156 1.04 -9.39 -5.83
C LEU A 156 2.37 -10.00 -5.35
N HIS A 157 2.33 -10.89 -4.35
CA HIS A 157 3.52 -11.54 -3.76
C HIS A 157 4.57 -10.54 -3.26
N VAL A 158 4.06 -9.46 -2.66
CA VAL A 158 4.82 -8.48 -1.87
C VAL A 158 4.43 -8.68 -0.41
N SER A 159 5.42 -8.73 0.48
CA SER A 159 5.22 -8.75 1.92
C SER A 159 5.02 -7.34 2.50
N TRP A 160 4.77 -7.27 3.80
CA TRP A 160 4.77 -6.00 4.54
C TRP A 160 6.12 -5.27 4.48
N ASN A 161 7.24 -6.00 4.43
CA ASN A 161 8.58 -5.43 4.27
C ASN A 161 8.80 -4.91 2.84
N ASP A 162 8.38 -5.65 1.82
CA ASP A 162 8.42 -5.21 0.41
C ASP A 162 7.59 -3.93 0.20
N ALA A 163 6.39 -3.87 0.81
CA ALA A 163 5.48 -2.74 0.70
C ALA A 163 6.02 -1.48 1.40
N GLN A 164 6.63 -1.62 2.59
CA GLN A 164 7.33 -0.52 3.25
C GLN A 164 8.51 -0.01 2.42
N ALA A 165 9.32 -0.91 1.86
CA ALA A 165 10.49 -0.53 1.06
C ALA A 165 10.08 0.26 -0.21
N PHE A 166 8.98 -0.15 -0.86
CA PHE A 166 8.37 0.60 -1.96
C PHE A 166 7.86 1.99 -1.51
N CYS A 167 7.13 2.05 -0.39
CA CYS A 167 6.60 3.32 0.14
C CYS A 167 7.74 4.30 0.47
N ALA A 168 8.77 3.84 1.17
CA ALA A 168 9.94 4.63 1.52
C ALA A 168 10.68 5.16 0.29
N TRP A 169 10.78 4.37 -0.79
CA TRP A 169 11.33 4.85 -2.07
C TRP A 169 10.50 5.99 -2.69
N LYS A 170 9.16 5.88 -2.71
CA LYS A 170 8.27 6.96 -3.17
C LYS A 170 8.21 8.16 -2.20
N GLY A 171 8.90 8.12 -1.05
CA GLY A 171 8.81 9.15 -0.01
C GLY A 171 7.48 9.12 0.78
N LYS A 172 6.77 7.99 0.73
CA LYS A 172 5.50 7.70 1.40
C LYS A 172 5.71 6.73 2.57
N ARG A 173 4.62 6.31 3.22
CA ARG A 173 4.58 5.24 4.22
C ARG A 173 3.32 4.39 4.02
N LEU A 174 3.25 3.24 4.68
CA LEU A 174 1.97 2.54 4.89
C LEU A 174 1.05 3.37 5.80
N LEU A 175 -0.26 3.17 5.64
CA LEU A 175 -1.26 3.70 6.57
C LEU A 175 -1.29 2.88 7.86
N ALA A 176 -1.75 3.49 8.96
CA ALA A 176 -2.29 2.74 10.09
C ALA A 176 -3.66 2.13 9.74
N GLU A 177 -4.09 1.11 10.48
CA GLU A 177 -5.42 0.50 10.34
C GLU A 177 -6.54 1.55 10.35
N GLU A 178 -6.52 2.46 11.33
CA GLU A 178 -7.59 3.46 11.47
C GLU A 178 -7.53 4.56 10.40
N GLU A 179 -6.34 4.82 9.81
CA GLU A 179 -6.23 5.70 8.64
C GLU A 179 -6.79 5.03 7.38
N TRP A 180 -6.54 3.73 7.22
CA TRP A 180 -7.10 2.94 6.12
C TRP A 180 -8.63 2.84 6.23
N GLU A 181 -9.17 2.53 7.41
CA GLU A 181 -10.61 2.46 7.62
C GLU A 181 -11.30 3.83 7.46
N PHE A 182 -10.68 4.91 7.96
CA PHE A 182 -11.19 6.28 7.75
C PHE A 182 -11.29 6.64 6.26
N ALA A 183 -10.24 6.32 5.49
CA ALA A 183 -10.23 6.53 4.04
C ALA A 183 -11.28 5.65 3.33
N ALA A 184 -11.36 4.36 3.69
CA ALA A 184 -12.29 3.40 3.10
C ALA A 184 -13.76 3.73 3.38
N ARG A 185 -14.09 4.32 4.54
CA ARG A 185 -15.45 4.79 4.85
C ARG A 185 -15.88 6.02 4.03
N GLY A 186 -14.96 6.76 3.43
CA GLY A 186 -15.27 7.88 2.54
C GLY A 186 -16.10 9.01 3.18
N GLY A 187 -15.99 9.18 4.51
CA GLY A 187 -16.81 10.12 5.29
C GLY A 187 -18.21 9.62 5.66
N LEU A 188 -18.55 8.36 5.38
CA LEU A 188 -19.83 7.76 5.76
C LEU A 188 -19.74 7.08 7.14
N GLU A 189 -20.43 7.64 8.13
CA GLU A 189 -20.50 7.09 9.49
C GLU A 189 -21.15 5.70 9.52
N GLN A 190 -20.44 4.74 10.16
CA GLN A 190 -20.92 3.38 10.51
C GLN A 190 -21.73 2.69 9.39
N ARG A 191 -21.14 2.65 8.19
CA ARG A 191 -21.65 1.89 7.04
C ARG A 191 -20.92 0.58 6.83
N VAL A 192 -21.63 -0.39 6.26
CA VAL A 192 -21.13 -1.75 6.00
C VAL A 192 -20.17 -1.78 4.80
N TYR A 193 -20.39 -0.90 3.81
CA TYR A 193 -19.53 -0.76 2.63
C TYR A 193 -19.12 0.71 2.42
N PRO A 194 -18.02 0.99 1.69
CA PRO A 194 -17.61 2.33 1.27
C PRO A 194 -18.67 3.19 0.54
N TRP A 195 -19.78 2.58 0.14
CA TRP A 195 -20.91 3.21 -0.57
C TRP A 195 -22.25 3.09 0.17
N GLY A 196 -22.25 2.72 1.45
CA GLY A 196 -23.47 2.59 2.28
C GLY A 196 -23.77 1.16 2.73
N ASN A 197 -25.04 0.89 3.07
CA ASN A 197 -25.44 -0.36 3.75
C ASN A 197 -26.01 -1.45 2.84
N LYS A 198 -26.09 -1.22 1.52
CA LYS A 198 -26.56 -2.22 0.55
C LYS A 198 -25.39 -2.73 -0.28
N PHE A 199 -25.26 -4.05 -0.42
CA PHE A 199 -24.35 -4.63 -1.39
C PHE A 199 -24.80 -4.24 -2.80
N LEU A 200 -23.84 -3.92 -3.66
CA LEU A 200 -24.08 -3.50 -5.03
C LEU A 200 -23.15 -4.27 -5.96
N VAL A 201 -23.73 -5.03 -6.88
CA VAL A 201 -23.01 -5.75 -7.94
C VAL A 201 -22.18 -4.73 -8.76
N ASN A 202 -20.97 -5.12 -9.15
CA ASN A 202 -19.99 -4.29 -9.87
C ASN A 202 -19.41 -3.09 -9.08
N ARG A 203 -19.57 -3.01 -7.74
CA ARG A 203 -18.90 -1.98 -6.91
C ARG A 203 -17.60 -2.44 -6.24
N THR A 204 -17.31 -3.73 -6.28
CA THR A 204 -16.05 -4.34 -5.83
C THR A 204 -15.81 -5.63 -6.62
N ASN A 205 -14.54 -6.04 -6.78
CA ASN A 205 -14.23 -7.36 -7.32
C ASN A 205 -14.17 -8.37 -6.17
N LEU A 206 -15.29 -9.05 -5.93
CA LEU A 206 -15.45 -10.13 -4.97
C LEU A 206 -16.08 -11.35 -5.64
N TRP A 207 -15.82 -12.51 -5.05
CA TRP A 207 -16.37 -13.80 -5.48
C TRP A 207 -17.91 -13.77 -5.57
N GLN A 208 -18.47 -14.29 -6.68
CA GLN A 208 -19.92 -14.36 -6.90
C GLN A 208 -20.35 -15.79 -7.27
N VAL A 209 -21.10 -16.45 -6.37
CA VAL A 209 -21.68 -17.77 -6.63
C VAL A 209 -22.96 -17.64 -7.48
N ARG A 210 -22.86 -17.96 -8.76
CA ARG A 210 -24.04 -18.12 -9.64
C ARG A 210 -24.58 -19.55 -9.59
N SER A 211 -25.35 -19.87 -8.54
CA SER A 211 -26.55 -20.76 -8.55
C SER A 211 -26.88 -21.28 -7.16
N LEU A 212 -28.16 -21.23 -6.77
CA LEU A 212 -28.70 -22.22 -5.83
C LEU A 212 -28.87 -23.55 -6.57
N LYS A 213 -28.02 -24.55 -6.25
CA LYS A 213 -28.46 -25.95 -6.31
C LYS A 213 -29.05 -26.28 -4.96
N ILE A 214 -30.36 -26.55 -4.92
CA ILE A 214 -30.98 -27.19 -3.77
C ILE A 214 -30.49 -28.65 -3.78
N ILE A 215 -29.48 -28.94 -2.97
CA ILE A 215 -29.06 -30.30 -2.66
C ILE A 215 -29.89 -30.73 -1.44
N PRO A 216 -30.53 -31.92 -1.46
CA PRO A 216 -31.17 -32.48 -0.28
C PRO A 216 -30.21 -32.57 0.91
N SER A 217 -30.75 -32.57 2.12
CA SER A 217 -29.96 -32.48 3.35
C SER A 217 -28.87 -33.56 3.46
N HIS A 218 -27.68 -33.11 3.87
CA HIS A 218 -26.44 -33.85 4.16
C HIS A 218 -25.49 -34.12 2.96
N LEU A 219 -24.21 -33.83 3.22
CA LEU A 219 -23.01 -33.92 2.36
C LEU A 219 -22.75 -32.78 1.34
N ALA A 220 -21.55 -32.21 1.49
CA ALA A 220 -20.71 -31.48 0.52
C ALA A 220 -21.30 -30.27 -0.25
N VAL A 221 -20.87 -29.07 0.16
CA VAL A 221 -20.77 -27.91 -0.75
C VAL A 221 -19.48 -28.06 -1.56
N LEU A 222 -19.58 -28.52 -2.81
CA LEU A 222 -18.46 -28.41 -3.76
C LEU A 222 -18.34 -26.96 -4.23
N LEU A 223 -17.27 -26.30 -3.84
CA LEU A 223 -16.84 -25.03 -4.44
C LEU A 223 -16.30 -25.28 -5.86
N THR A 224 -16.57 -24.38 -6.79
CA THR A 224 -15.97 -24.40 -8.14
C THR A 224 -15.64 -22.96 -8.54
N PHE A 225 -14.39 -22.70 -8.92
CA PHE A 225 -13.82 -21.36 -9.01
C PHE A 225 -13.63 -20.87 -10.46
N ASN A 226 -13.56 -19.54 -10.63
CA ASN A 226 -12.97 -18.86 -11.81
C ASN A 226 -12.89 -17.33 -11.65
N ARG A 227 -11.72 -16.77 -11.94
CA ARG A 227 -11.43 -15.35 -12.29
C ARG A 227 -11.45 -14.28 -11.20
N GLU A 228 -10.26 -14.17 -10.60
CA GLU A 228 -9.54 -12.94 -10.22
C GLU A 228 -9.95 -12.20 -8.93
N CYS A 229 -8.92 -11.84 -8.16
CA CYS A 229 -8.92 -11.18 -6.84
C CYS A 229 -9.59 -11.95 -5.69
N VAL A 230 -8.75 -12.54 -4.82
CA VAL A 230 -9.08 -12.77 -3.41
C VAL A 230 -8.08 -11.96 -2.59
N TRP A 231 -8.59 -11.05 -1.75
CA TRP A 231 -7.80 -10.35 -0.75
C TRP A 231 -7.84 -11.20 0.53
N LEU A 232 -6.70 -11.54 1.11
CA LEU A 232 -6.64 -12.20 2.41
C LEU A 232 -6.52 -11.13 3.51
N PRO A 233 -7.38 -11.14 4.55
CA PRO A 233 -7.21 -10.26 5.70
C PRO A 233 -6.00 -10.70 6.57
N GLU A 234 -5.62 -9.81 7.48
CA GLU A 234 -4.31 -9.77 8.15
C GLU A 234 -4.17 -10.76 9.33
N GLN A 235 -4.22 -12.07 9.05
CA GLN A 235 -3.98 -13.12 10.07
C GLN A 235 -2.99 -14.24 9.64
N ALA A 236 -2.23 -14.03 8.55
CA ALA A 236 -1.14 -14.93 8.15
C ALA A 236 0.23 -14.56 8.77
N ALA A 237 0.23 -13.86 9.91
CA ALA A 237 1.42 -13.32 10.56
C ALA A 237 1.83 -14.14 11.80
N TRP A 238 2.70 -15.13 11.58
CA TRP A 238 3.68 -15.67 12.53
C TRP A 238 3.25 -15.94 13.99
N SER A 239 2.85 -17.18 14.26
CA SER A 239 3.17 -17.83 15.55
C SER A 239 3.56 -19.29 15.32
N TRP A 240 4.78 -19.63 15.71
CA TRP A 240 5.24 -21.00 15.96
C TRP A 240 5.97 -21.01 17.31
N GLU A 241 5.56 -21.89 18.20
CA GLU A 241 6.45 -22.56 19.16
C GLU A 241 6.84 -23.92 18.57
#